data_AF-D1PBX1-F1
#
_entry.id   AF-D1PBX1-F1
#
_cell.length_a   1.000
_cell.length_b   1.000
_cell.length_c   1.000
_cell.angle_alpha   90.00
_cell.angle_beta   90.00
_cell.angle_gamma   90.00
#
_symmetry.space_group_name_H-M   'P 1'
#
loop_
_entity.id
_entity.type
_entity.pdbx_description
1 polymer ?
#
loop_
_entity_poly.entity_id
_entity_poly.type
_entity_poly.pdbx_seq_one_letter_code
_entity_poly.pdbx_strand_id
1 'polypeptide(L)'
;MNKRLMFSAALVMAGELDYRVPYTQSLQYFTALQTLNIPSRLIVLKYDGHWPSNLKSMPLYYNAHLGWFHRYLGGAPAPWDTEKMVNNEIEY
;
A
#
# COMPACT_ATOMS: atom_id res chain seq x y z
N MET A 1 -1.76 12.53 -31.54
CA MET A 1 -2.42 12.18 -30.26
C MET A 1 -1.36 11.68 -29.31
N ASN A 2 -1.09 12.41 -28.24
CA ASN A 2 -0.04 12.10 -27.28
C ASN A 2 -0.50 10.91 -26.43
N LYS A 3 -0.02 9.70 -26.72
CA LYS A 3 -0.21 8.55 -25.83
C LYS A 3 0.64 8.81 -24.59
N ARG A 4 0.11 9.57 -23.62
CA ARG A 4 0.58 9.48 -22.23
C ARG A 4 0.56 7.99 -21.91
N LEU A 5 1.73 7.41 -21.64
CA LEU A 5 1.84 6.07 -21.09
C LEU A 5 0.94 6.04 -19.86
N MET A 6 -0.20 5.35 -19.97
CA MET A 6 -1.18 5.25 -18.90
C MET A 6 -0.62 4.25 -17.89
N PHE A 7 0.24 4.73 -17.01
CA PHE A 7 0.68 3.94 -15.88
C PHE A 7 -0.50 3.81 -14.91
N SER A 8 -0.89 2.56 -14.62
CA SER A 8 -1.86 2.23 -13.60
C SER A 8 -1.34 2.66 -12.22
N ALA A 9 -2.21 3.23 -11.39
CA ALA A 9 -1.88 3.60 -10.02
C ALA A 9 -1.37 2.39 -9.22
N ALA A 10 -0.41 2.59 -8.31
CA ALA A 10 0.24 1.52 -7.57
C ALA A 10 0.14 1.67 -6.04
N LEU A 11 -0.38 0.63 -5.39
CA LEU A 11 -0.24 0.44 -3.94
C LEU A 11 1.00 -0.43 -3.69
N VAL A 12 1.97 0.10 -2.96
CA VAL A 12 3.21 -0.58 -2.59
C VAL A 12 3.16 -0.86 -1.09
N MET A 13 3.27 -2.13 -0.69
CA MET A 13 3.33 -2.51 0.71
C MET A 13 4.46 -3.48 0.98
N ALA A 14 5.15 -3.29 2.11
CA ALA A 14 6.31 -4.11 2.48
C ALA A 14 6.42 -4.26 3.99
N GLY A 15 6.92 -5.40 4.45
CA GLY A 15 7.38 -5.60 5.82
C GLY A 15 8.81 -5.11 5.98
N GLU A 16 9.10 -4.33 7.04
CA GLU A 16 10.45 -3.81 7.29
C GLU A 16 11.45 -4.95 7.65
N LEU A 17 10.93 -6.07 8.16
CA LEU A 17 11.71 -7.25 8.53
C LEU A 17 11.67 -8.35 7.45
N ASP A 18 11.28 -8.03 6.21
CA ASP A 18 11.38 -8.98 5.09
C ASP A 18 12.83 -9.10 4.62
N TYR A 19 13.51 -10.16 5.08
CA TYR A 19 14.87 -10.48 4.66
C TYR A 19 14.94 -11.31 3.36
N ARG A 20 13.80 -11.77 2.82
CA ARG A 20 13.73 -12.47 1.53
C ARG A 20 13.64 -11.47 0.38
N VAL A 21 12.84 -10.44 0.56
CA VAL A 21 12.70 -9.29 -0.37
C VAL A 21 12.83 -8.01 0.45
N PRO A 22 14.06 -7.46 0.60
CA PRO A 22 14.30 -6.27 1.41
C PRO A 22 13.38 -5.11 1.03
N TYR A 23 12.76 -4.47 2.03
CA TYR A 23 11.80 -3.37 1.82
C TYR A 23 12.40 -2.16 1.05
N THR A 24 13.72 -2.04 1.02
CA THR A 24 14.44 -1.04 0.19
C THR A 24 14.13 -1.19 -1.31
N GLN A 25 13.81 -2.39 -1.80
CA GLN A 25 13.33 -2.57 -3.18
C GLN A 25 11.97 -1.89 -3.40
N SER A 26 11.08 -1.96 -2.40
CA SER A 26 9.79 -1.24 -2.42
C SER A 26 9.99 0.26 -2.39
N LEU A 27 10.97 0.76 -1.62
CA LEU A 27 11.35 2.18 -1.63
C LEU A 27 11.85 2.62 -3.02
N GLN A 28 12.74 1.84 -3.64
CA GLN A 28 13.25 2.14 -4.99
C GLN A 28 12.12 2.22 -6.01
N TYR A 29 11.20 1.26 -5.99
CA TYR A 29 10.04 1.27 -6.87
C TYR A 29 9.12 2.46 -6.60
N PHE A 30 8.82 2.77 -5.34
CA PHE A 30 8.01 3.92 -4.97
C PHE A 30 8.66 5.24 -5.41
N THR A 31 9.97 5.42 -5.23
CA THR A 31 10.71 6.60 -5.70
C THR A 31 10.65 6.75 -7.22
N ALA A 32 10.74 5.64 -7.98
CA ALA A 32 10.58 5.66 -9.43
C ALA A 32 9.16 6.10 -9.84
N LEU A 33 8.13 5.56 -9.18
CA LEU A 33 6.74 5.94 -9.40
C LEU A 33 6.51 7.45 -9.13
N GLN A 34 7.07 7.96 -8.03
CA GLN A 34 6.98 9.38 -7.67
C GLN A 34 7.67 10.28 -8.70
N THR A 35 8.87 9.91 -9.17
CA THR A 35 9.59 10.65 -10.25
C THR A 35 8.80 10.72 -11.54
N LEU A 36 8.03 9.67 -11.86
CA LEU A 36 7.18 9.59 -13.04
C LEU A 36 5.80 10.24 -12.86
N ASN A 37 5.52 10.85 -11.71
CA ASN A 37 4.22 11.40 -11.34
C ASN A 37 3.07 10.38 -11.46
N ILE A 38 3.36 9.11 -11.15
CA ILE A 38 2.36 8.04 -11.14
C ILE A 38 1.70 8.04 -9.77
N PRO A 39 0.35 8.08 -9.68
CA PRO A 39 -0.34 8.00 -8.39
C PRO A 39 0.06 6.72 -7.65
N SER A 40 0.68 6.88 -6.49
CA SER A 40 1.17 5.76 -5.70
C SER A 40 1.06 6.01 -4.21
N ARG A 41 1.00 4.92 -3.45
CA ARG A 41 0.99 4.91 -1.98
C ARG A 41 1.97 3.86 -1.49
N LEU A 42 2.74 4.18 -0.46
CA LEU A 42 3.63 3.27 0.23
C LEU A 42 3.13 3.04 1.66
N ILE A 43 3.03 1.78 2.09
CA ILE A 43 2.80 1.40 3.48
C ILE A 43 3.91 0.44 3.91
N VAL A 44 4.67 0.82 4.95
CA VAL A 44 5.73 -0.01 5.53
C VAL A 44 5.26 -0.56 6.87
N LEU A 45 5.19 -1.88 6.97
CA LEU A 45 4.78 -2.60 8.17
C LEU A 45 6.01 -2.88 9.02
N LYS A 46 6.28 -1.99 9.98
CA LYS A 46 7.51 -1.94 10.80
C LYS A 46 7.90 -3.26 11.46
N TYR A 47 6.93 -4.07 11.86
CA TYR A 47 7.16 -5.30 12.62
C TYR A 47 6.90 -6.58 11.83
N ASP A 48 6.62 -6.46 10.52
CA ASP A 48 6.27 -7.60 9.69
C ASP A 48 7.44 -8.04 8.81
N GLY A 49 7.47 -9.35 8.51
CA GLY A 49 8.42 -9.97 7.59
C GLY A 49 7.84 -10.10 6.18
N HIS A 50 8.15 -11.23 5.53
CA HIS A 50 7.67 -11.52 4.17
C HIS A 50 6.14 -11.59 4.03
N TRP A 51 5.45 -11.91 5.12
CA TRP A 51 3.99 -11.90 5.18
C TRP A 51 3.53 -10.97 6.30
N PRO A 52 2.41 -10.26 6.12
CA PRO A 52 1.82 -9.48 7.19
C PRO A 52 1.44 -10.37 8.37
N SER A 53 1.56 -9.84 9.58
CA SER A 53 1.05 -10.51 10.78
C SER A 53 -0.47 -10.67 10.69
N ASN A 54 -0.96 -11.90 10.82
CA ASN A 54 -2.39 -12.23 10.75
C ASN A 54 -3.25 -11.40 11.73
N LEU A 55 -2.73 -11.11 12.92
CA LEU A 55 -3.49 -10.41 13.96
C LEU A 55 -3.32 -8.88 13.90
N LYS A 56 -2.09 -8.40 13.67
CA LYS A 56 -1.79 -6.97 13.83
C LYS A 56 -1.93 -6.18 12.53
N SER A 57 -1.52 -6.77 11.41
CA SER A 57 -1.31 -6.01 10.17
C SER A 57 -2.22 -6.46 9.04
N MET A 58 -2.74 -7.69 9.10
CA MET A 58 -3.64 -8.23 8.08
C MET A 58 -4.94 -7.42 7.93
N PRO A 59 -5.57 -6.89 8.99
CA PRO A 59 -6.75 -6.04 8.81
C PRO A 59 -6.41 -4.74 8.05
N LEU A 60 -5.31 -4.07 8.40
CA LEU A 60 -4.80 -2.92 7.65
C LEU A 60 -4.46 -3.28 6.21
N TYR A 61 -3.82 -4.44 6.00
CA TYR A 61 -3.48 -4.95 4.67
C TYR A 61 -4.73 -5.03 3.78
N TYR A 62 -5.78 -5.72 4.23
CA TYR A 62 -7.01 -5.85 3.45
C TYR A 62 -7.74 -4.51 3.29
N ASN A 63 -7.83 -3.70 4.34
CA ASN A 63 -8.49 -2.41 4.28
C ASN A 63 -7.82 -1.46 3.26
N ALA A 64 -6.48 -1.42 3.24
CA ALA A 64 -5.71 -0.64 2.28
C ALA A 64 -5.94 -1.10 0.84
N HIS A 65 -6.00 -2.41 0.58
CA HIS A 65 -6.33 -2.95 -0.75
C HIS A 65 -7.74 -2.57 -1.19
N LEU A 66 -8.74 -2.77 -0.33
CA LEU A 66 -10.13 -2.40 -0.63
C LEU A 66 -10.25 -0.90 -0.93
N GLY A 67 -9.59 -0.05 -0.13
CA GLY A 67 -9.60 1.39 -0.34
C GLY A 67 -8.93 1.80 -1.66
N TRP A 68 -7.84 1.12 -2.01
CA TRP A 68 -7.14 1.35 -3.28
C TRP A 68 -7.98 0.95 -4.48
N PHE A 69 -8.59 -0.25 -4.44
CA PHE A 69 -9.49 -0.71 -5.49
C PHE A 69 -10.72 0.18 -5.60
N HIS A 70 -11.35 0.56 -4.49
CA HIS A 70 -12.46 1.51 -4.50
C HIS A 70 -12.12 2.82 -5.23
N ARG A 71 -10.94 3.40 -4.93
CA ARG A 71 -10.51 4.66 -5.55
C ARG A 71 -10.27 4.57 -7.05
N TYR A 72 -9.66 3.49 -7.55
CA TYR A 72 -9.18 3.42 -8.94
C TYR A 72 -9.98 2.48 -9.84
N LEU A 73 -10.70 1.51 -9.26
CA LEU A 73 -11.51 0.50 -9.96
C LEU A 73 -13.01 0.62 -9.61
N GLY A 74 -13.37 1.36 -8.57
CA GLY A 74 -14.74 1.45 -8.05
C GLY A 74 -15.11 0.29 -7.12
N GLY A 75 -16.41 0.08 -6.90
CA GLY A 75 -16.94 -0.91 -5.96
C GLY A 75 -17.25 -0.31 -4.58
N ALA A 76 -17.52 -1.17 -3.59
CA ALA A 76 -17.77 -0.73 -2.22
C ALA A 76 -16.49 -0.17 -1.57
N PRO A 77 -16.60 0.86 -0.71
CA PRO A 77 -15.46 1.40 0.01
C PRO A 77 -14.91 0.41 1.04
N ALA A 78 -13.67 0.64 1.47
CA ALA A 78 -13.13 -0.07 2.61
C ALA A 78 -13.92 0.29 3.89
N PRO A 79 -14.10 -0.66 4.82
CA PRO A 79 -14.87 -0.44 6.04
C PRO A 79 -14.25 0.60 7.00
N TRP A 80 -12.94 0.81 6.94
CA TRP A 80 -12.22 1.76 7.81
C TRP A 80 -11.40 2.78 7.03
N ASP A 81 -11.13 3.92 7.66
CA ASP A 81 -10.16 4.89 7.14
C ASP A 81 -8.73 4.33 7.30
N THR A 82 -8.03 4.15 6.19
CA THR A 82 -6.68 3.56 6.18
C THR A 82 -5.65 4.43 6.92
N GLU A 83 -5.71 5.76 6.82
CA GLU A 83 -4.75 6.64 7.50
C GLU A 83 -4.91 6.52 9.02
N LYS A 84 -6.16 6.51 9.48
CA LYS A 84 -6.46 6.33 10.90
C LYS A 84 -6.03 4.95 11.41
N MET A 85 -6.18 3.89 10.61
CA MET A 85 -5.66 2.57 10.98
C MET A 85 -4.13 2.57 11.09
N VAL A 86 -3.41 3.22 10.17
CA VAL A 86 -1.94 3.33 10.21
C VAL A 86 -1.49 4.08 11.47
N ASN A 87 -2.24 5.11 11.88
CA ASN A 87 -1.94 5.90 13.07
C ASN A 87 -2.44 5.27 14.38
N ASN A 88 -3.04 4.07 14.33
CA ASN A 88 -3.70 3.41 15.48
C ASN A 88 -4.79 4.28 16.14
N GLU A 89 -5.51 5.06 15.35
CA GLU A 89 -6.63 5.91 15.79
C GLU A 89 -7.99 5.19 15.70
N ILE A 90 -7.99 3.93 15.25
CA ILE A 90 -9.18 3.07 15.14
C ILE A 90 -8.84 1.71 15.75
N GLU A 91 -9.76 1.18 16.53
CA GLU A 91 -9.77 -0.21 16.99
C GLU A 91 -10.62 -1.05 16.02
N TYR A 92 -10.09 -2.18 15.57
CA TYR A 92 -10.69 -3.06 14.57
C TYR A 92 -10.42 -4.53 14.88
#